data_AF-A0A2W5YQK9-F1
#
_entry.id   AF-A0A2W5YQK9-F1
#
_cell.length_a   1.000
_cell.length_b   1.000
_cell.length_c   1.000
_cell.angle_alpha   90.00
_cell.angle_beta   90.00
_cell.angle_gamma   90.00
#
_symmetry.space_group_name_H-M   'P 1'
#
loop_
_entity.id
_entity.type
_entity.pdbx_description
1 polymer ?
#
loop_
_entity_poly.entity_id
_entity_poly.type
_entity_poly.pdbx_seq_one_letter_code
_entity_poly.pdbx_strand_id
1 'polypeptide(L)'
;MHRLASRHRLAPLSVLVLVLAAGLWLPVPTAGNSPLNEVVGQVRERLPGWNIRRATASWEGAYTVVASCGARQIGFQLVPEHGLPVGDAWIQPNDPYARSRLAQLSDNSVYLVWFRDAIPKRSLSCREELARHAPGAGVD
;
A
#
# COMPACT_ATOMS: atom_id res chain seq x y z
N MET A 1 -8.80 57.86 49.24
CA MET A 1 -9.35 57.50 47.91
C MET A 1 -8.19 57.15 46.98
N HIS A 2 -7.87 55.86 46.79
CA HIS A 2 -6.87 55.42 45.79
C HIS A 2 -7.50 54.36 44.88
N ARG A 3 -7.68 54.69 43.61
CA ARG A 3 -8.15 53.76 42.57
C ARG A 3 -6.96 52.93 42.10
N LEU A 4 -7.05 51.60 42.29
CA LEU A 4 -6.15 50.62 41.69
C LEU A 4 -6.35 50.60 40.18
N ALA A 5 -5.28 50.89 39.44
CA ALA A 5 -5.27 50.90 37.98
C ALA A 5 -5.43 49.49 37.41
N SER A 6 -6.11 49.47 36.26
CA SER A 6 -6.63 48.32 35.52
C SER A 6 -5.61 47.22 35.22
N ARG A 7 -6.01 45.97 35.45
CA ARG A 7 -5.33 44.74 35.03
C ARG A 7 -5.10 44.76 33.51
N HIS A 8 -3.87 44.48 33.08
CA HIS A 8 -3.54 44.14 31.71
C HIS A 8 -4.30 42.86 31.29
N ARG A 9 -5.42 43.02 30.59
CA ARG A 9 -6.05 41.94 29.82
C ARG A 9 -5.50 41.99 28.41
N LEU A 10 -4.25 41.59 28.24
CA LEU A 10 -3.74 41.31 26.90
C LEU A 10 -4.35 39.99 26.43
N ALA A 11 -4.97 40.08 25.26
CA ALA A 11 -6.03 39.21 24.78
C ALA A 11 -5.57 37.75 24.57
N PRO A 12 -6.37 36.76 25.01
CA PRO A 12 -6.11 35.34 24.72
C PRO A 12 -6.14 35.02 23.20
N LEU A 13 -6.68 35.93 22.39
CA LEU A 13 -6.71 35.84 20.93
C LEU A 13 -5.32 35.90 20.29
N SER A 14 -4.39 36.70 20.84
CA SER A 14 -3.06 36.87 20.24
C SER A 14 -2.21 35.61 20.36
N VAL A 15 -2.39 34.83 21.43
CA VAL A 15 -1.70 33.56 21.65
C VAL A 15 -2.22 32.49 20.69
N LEU A 16 -3.53 32.44 20.44
CA LEU A 16 -4.14 31.47 19.54
C LEU A 16 -3.67 31.63 18.08
N VAL A 17 -3.55 32.87 17.61
CA VAL A 17 -3.06 33.18 16.25
C VAL A 17 -1.60 32.75 16.08
N LEU A 18 -0.76 32.95 17.11
CA LEU A 18 0.64 32.53 17.10
C LEU A 18 0.82 31.01 17.06
N VAL A 19 -0.03 30.26 17.78
CA VAL A 19 -0.01 28.78 17.75
C VAL A 19 -0.46 28.23 16.40
N LEU A 20 -1.51 28.81 15.79
CA LEU A 20 -1.99 28.41 14.46
C LEU A 20 -0.96 28.72 13.36
N ALA A 21 -0.30 29.88 13.42
CA ALA A 21 0.74 30.25 12.47
C ALA A 21 1.96 29.33 12.57
N ALA A 22 2.35 28.92 13.79
CA ALA A 22 3.43 27.95 13.99
C ALA A 22 3.09 26.55 13.45
N GLY A 23 1.81 26.13 13.56
CA GLY A 23 1.34 24.85 13.02
C GLY A 23 1.42 24.75 11.48
N LEU A 24 1.24 25.86 10.77
CA LEU A 24 1.32 25.92 9.30
C LEU A 24 2.75 25.95 8.76
N TRP A 25 3.73 26.34 9.60
CA TRP A 25 5.14 26.42 9.22
C TRP A 25 5.95 25.16 9.56
N LEU A 26 5.38 24.26 10.36
CA LEU A 26 5.99 22.95 10.54
C LEU A 26 5.92 22.21 9.21
N PRO A 27 7.05 21.75 8.64
CA PRO A 27 7.00 20.88 7.49
C PRO A 27 6.13 19.69 7.88
N VAL A 28 5.05 19.45 7.12
CA VAL A 28 4.31 18.19 7.22
C VAL A 28 5.39 17.12 7.08
N PRO A 29 5.58 16.23 8.08
CA PRO A 29 6.52 15.14 7.93
C PRO A 29 6.10 14.41 6.67
N THR A 30 6.86 14.61 5.60
CA THR A 30 6.77 13.81 4.40
C THR A 30 7.20 12.44 4.88
N ALA A 31 6.22 11.60 5.24
CA ALA A 31 6.45 10.18 5.26
C ALA A 31 7.06 9.89 3.89
N GLY A 32 8.38 9.71 3.85
CA GLY A 32 9.08 9.46 2.59
C GLY A 32 8.37 8.30 1.91
N ASN A 33 8.47 8.20 0.59
CA ASN A 33 7.82 7.13 -0.18
C ASN A 33 8.24 5.68 0.23
N SER A 34 8.94 5.49 1.37
CA SER A 34 9.35 4.21 1.96
C SER A 34 8.20 3.20 2.03
N PRO A 35 7.00 3.52 2.56
CA PRO A 35 5.93 2.53 2.66
C PRO A 35 5.45 2.04 1.29
N LEU A 36 5.39 2.94 0.30
CA LEU A 36 5.02 2.57 -1.07
C LEU A 36 6.12 1.73 -1.75
N ASN A 37 7.38 2.08 -1.53
CA ASN A 37 8.52 1.34 -2.09
C ASN A 37 8.60 -0.07 -1.52
N GLU A 38 8.30 -0.25 -0.23
CA GLU A 38 8.22 -1.56 0.42
C GLU A 38 7.10 -2.41 -0.19
N VAL A 39 5.92 -1.84 -0.39
CA VAL A 39 4.81 -2.51 -1.08
C VAL A 39 5.21 -2.90 -2.50
N VAL A 40 5.81 -1.98 -3.27
CA VAL A 40 6.30 -2.26 -4.62
C VAL A 40 7.36 -3.36 -4.61
N GLY A 41 8.26 -3.37 -3.61
CA GLY A 41 9.25 -4.42 -3.39
C GLY A 41 8.60 -5.78 -3.17
N GLN A 42 7.67 -5.88 -2.21
CA GLN A 42 6.93 -7.09 -1.91
C GLN A 42 6.17 -7.62 -3.13
N VAL A 43 5.53 -6.74 -3.89
CA VAL A 43 4.83 -7.11 -5.12
C VAL A 43 5.80 -7.64 -6.18
N ARG A 44 6.97 -7.03 -6.36
CA ARG A 44 7.98 -7.50 -7.32
C ARG A 44 8.56 -8.86 -6.97
N GLU A 45 8.74 -9.14 -5.68
CA GLU A 45 9.19 -10.46 -5.22
C GLU A 45 8.16 -11.56 -5.54
N ARG A 46 6.87 -11.27 -5.37
CA ARG A 46 5.78 -12.24 -5.62
C ARG A 46 5.38 -12.32 -7.10
N LEU A 47 5.57 -11.25 -7.86
CA LEU A 47 5.22 -11.15 -9.28
C LEU A 47 6.46 -10.85 -10.14
N PRO A 48 7.47 -11.74 -10.20
CA PRO A 48 8.70 -11.48 -10.92
C PRO A 48 8.43 -11.31 -12.42
N GLY A 49 8.98 -10.23 -12.98
CA GLY A 49 8.82 -9.87 -14.40
C GLY A 49 7.48 -9.23 -14.76
N TRP A 50 6.55 -9.05 -13.82
CA TRP A 50 5.35 -8.26 -14.05
C TRP A 50 5.65 -6.76 -13.99
N ASN A 51 5.00 -5.97 -14.84
CA ASN A 51 5.10 -4.53 -14.82
C ASN A 51 4.03 -3.93 -13.90
N ILE A 52 4.45 -3.34 -12.78
CA ILE A 52 3.55 -2.61 -11.87
C ILE A 52 3.14 -1.31 -12.56
N ARG A 53 1.90 -1.27 -13.06
CA ARG A 53 1.29 -0.13 -13.76
C ARG A 53 0.82 0.95 -12.79
N ARG A 54 0.35 0.52 -11.61
CA ARG A 54 -0.18 1.40 -10.57
C ARG A 54 0.14 0.79 -9.21
N ALA A 55 0.62 1.63 -8.30
CA ALA A 55 0.69 1.35 -6.88
C ALA A 55 0.41 2.68 -6.18
N THR A 56 -0.75 2.80 -5.53
CA THR A 56 -1.20 4.04 -4.90
C THR A 56 -1.77 3.74 -3.53
N ALA A 57 -1.46 4.58 -2.54
CA ALA A 57 -2.13 4.51 -1.26
C ALA A 57 -3.65 4.64 -1.46
N SER A 58 -4.40 3.80 -0.76
CA SER A 58 -5.85 3.80 -0.68
C SER A 58 -6.29 4.02 0.77
N TRP A 59 -7.60 3.99 1.00
CA TRP A 59 -8.19 4.23 2.30
C TRP A 59 -7.63 3.28 3.37
N GLU A 60 -7.55 3.76 4.62
CA GLU A 60 -7.04 3.01 5.79
C GLU A 60 -5.62 2.41 5.66
N GLY A 61 -4.73 3.06 4.90
CA GLY A 61 -3.34 2.61 4.79
C GLY A 61 -3.16 1.37 3.91
N ALA A 62 -4.22 0.95 3.21
CA ALA A 62 -4.13 -0.02 2.13
C ALA A 62 -3.45 0.58 0.89
N TYR A 63 -3.11 -0.28 -0.07
CA TYR A 63 -2.53 0.11 -1.36
C TYR A 63 -3.26 -0.58 -2.50
N THR A 64 -3.69 0.19 -3.48
CA THR A 64 -4.23 -0.35 -4.73
C THR A 64 -3.09 -0.61 -5.70
N VAL A 65 -2.94 -1.86 -6.12
CA VAL A 65 -1.89 -2.34 -7.00
C VAL A 65 -2.50 -2.89 -8.28
N VAL A 66 -1.91 -2.52 -9.42
CA VAL A 66 -2.19 -3.12 -10.72
C VAL A 66 -0.88 -3.55 -11.35
N ALA A 67 -0.70 -4.85 -11.52
CA ALA A 67 0.44 -5.43 -12.22
C ALA A 67 -0.01 -5.99 -13.57
N SER A 68 0.86 -5.95 -14.59
CA SER A 68 0.54 -6.43 -15.93
C SER A 68 1.65 -7.31 -16.51
N CYS A 69 1.24 -8.25 -17.35
CA CYS A 69 2.11 -9.17 -18.07
C CYS A 69 1.48 -9.46 -19.43
N GLY A 70 2.10 -8.96 -20.51
CA GLY A 70 1.48 -8.97 -21.84
C GLY A 70 0.10 -8.31 -21.83
N ALA A 71 -0.92 -9.03 -22.34
CA ALA A 71 -2.31 -8.59 -22.35
C ALA A 71 -3.06 -8.79 -21.01
N ARG A 72 -2.42 -9.40 -20.00
CA ARG A 72 -3.05 -9.73 -18.72
C ARG A 72 -2.75 -8.69 -17.66
N GLN A 73 -3.71 -8.49 -16.76
CA GLN A 73 -3.57 -7.61 -15.60
C GLN A 73 -4.07 -8.30 -14.33
N ILE A 74 -3.39 -8.07 -13.22
CA ILE A 74 -3.79 -8.50 -11.88
C ILE A 74 -3.95 -7.22 -11.06
N GLY A 75 -5.20 -6.91 -10.70
CA GLY A 75 -5.55 -5.79 -9.82
C GLY A 75 -5.96 -6.30 -8.43
N PHE A 76 -5.42 -5.67 -7.39
CA PHE A 76 -5.76 -6.00 -6.00
C PHE A 76 -5.49 -4.83 -5.06
N GLN A 77 -6.09 -4.89 -3.87
CA GLN A 77 -5.67 -4.09 -2.72
C GLN A 77 -4.77 -4.93 -1.81
N LEU A 78 -3.69 -4.32 -1.34
CA LEU A 78 -2.81 -4.86 -0.32
C LEU A 78 -3.07 -4.08 0.97
N VAL A 79 -3.45 -4.78 2.03
CA VAL A 79 -3.82 -4.17 3.32
C VAL A 79 -2.83 -4.65 4.39
N PRO A 80 -1.81 -3.85 4.72
CA PRO A 80 -0.82 -4.21 5.74
C PRO A 80 -1.46 -4.29 7.13
N GLU A 81 -1.05 -5.25 7.94
CA GLU A 81 -1.14 -5.25 9.42
C GLU A 81 -2.56 -5.13 10.03
N HIS A 82 -3.62 -5.16 9.23
CA HIS A 82 -4.99 -5.03 9.69
C HIS A 82 -5.46 -6.30 10.44
N GLY A 83 -5.09 -6.39 11.72
CA GLY A 83 -5.23 -7.60 12.53
C GLY A 83 -4.19 -8.67 12.25
N LEU A 84 -3.13 -8.34 11.50
CA LEU A 84 -2.00 -9.24 11.21
C LEU A 84 -0.72 -8.75 11.92
N PRO A 85 0.27 -9.63 12.12
CA PRO A 85 1.61 -9.23 12.55
C PRO A 85 2.24 -8.17 11.64
N VAL A 86 3.18 -7.41 12.21
CA VAL A 86 3.92 -6.35 11.50
C VAL A 86 4.61 -6.91 10.25
N GLY A 87 4.38 -6.26 9.10
CA GLY A 87 4.91 -6.64 7.79
C GLY A 87 4.09 -7.69 7.01
N ASP A 88 3.08 -8.31 7.63
CA ASP A 88 2.14 -9.19 6.93
C ASP A 88 1.02 -8.37 6.28
N ALA A 89 0.43 -8.90 5.21
CA ALA A 89 -0.60 -8.18 4.46
C ALA A 89 -1.73 -9.08 3.98
N TRP A 90 -2.97 -8.58 4.10
CA TRP A 90 -4.11 -9.13 3.39
C TRP A 90 -4.07 -8.71 1.92
N ILE A 91 -4.57 -9.57 1.06
CA ILE A 91 -4.67 -9.36 -0.38
C ILE A 91 -6.14 -9.47 -0.78
N GLN A 92 -6.72 -8.38 -1.27
CA GLN A 92 -8.09 -8.32 -1.75
C GLN A 92 -8.11 -8.17 -3.29
N PRO A 93 -8.43 -9.23 -4.05
CA PRO A 93 -8.46 -9.17 -5.51
C PRO A 93 -9.61 -8.29 -6.02
N ASN A 94 -9.40 -7.59 -7.14
CA ASN A 94 -10.42 -6.76 -7.76
C ASN A 94 -11.39 -7.55 -8.65
N ASP A 95 -10.98 -8.72 -9.14
CA ASP A 95 -11.76 -9.55 -10.06
C ASP A 95 -11.46 -11.06 -9.89
N PRO A 96 -12.26 -11.95 -10.51
CA PRO A 96 -12.06 -13.40 -10.40
C PRO A 96 -10.74 -13.91 -10.97
N TYR A 97 -10.22 -13.30 -12.03
CA TYR A 97 -8.92 -13.69 -12.60
C TYR A 97 -7.79 -13.37 -11.61
N ALA A 98 -7.75 -12.15 -11.08
CA ALA A 98 -6.82 -11.74 -10.05
C ALA A 98 -6.93 -12.65 -8.81
N ARG A 99 -8.15 -13.00 -8.38
CA ARG A 99 -8.36 -13.94 -7.26
C ARG A 99 -7.72 -15.30 -7.53
N SER A 100 -7.96 -15.87 -8.71
CA SER A 100 -7.42 -17.19 -9.07
C SER A 100 -5.88 -17.23 -9.08
N ARG A 101 -5.24 -16.11 -9.46
CA ARG A 101 -3.78 -15.99 -9.50
C ARG A 101 -3.20 -15.72 -8.13
N LEU A 102 -3.77 -14.77 -7.39
CA LEU A 102 -3.30 -14.40 -6.05
C LEU A 102 -3.48 -15.53 -5.04
N ALA A 103 -4.50 -16.39 -5.20
CA ALA A 103 -4.65 -17.60 -4.40
C ALA A 103 -3.47 -18.57 -4.52
N GLN A 104 -2.86 -18.68 -5.72
CA GLN A 104 -1.66 -19.51 -5.92
C GLN A 104 -0.42 -18.92 -5.22
N LEU A 105 -0.44 -17.61 -4.95
CA LEU A 105 0.67 -16.85 -4.35
C LEU A 105 0.50 -16.59 -2.87
N SER A 106 -0.67 -16.89 -2.32
CA SER A 106 -0.93 -16.69 -0.91
C SER A 106 -0.15 -17.71 -0.09
N ASP A 107 0.36 -17.26 1.06
CA ASP A 107 1.05 -18.11 2.01
C ASP A 107 0.08 -18.86 2.94
N ASN A 108 -1.19 -18.45 2.95
CA ASN A 108 -2.26 -19.12 3.68
C ASN A 108 -3.25 -19.75 2.69
N SER A 109 -3.62 -21.01 2.93
CA SER A 109 -4.48 -21.78 2.02
C SER A 109 -5.96 -21.43 2.11
N VAL A 110 -6.37 -20.80 3.21
CA VAL A 110 -7.77 -20.42 3.49
C VAL A 110 -7.98 -18.93 3.19
N TYR A 111 -6.97 -18.12 3.49
CA TYR A 111 -7.03 -16.67 3.45
C TYR A 111 -6.00 -16.11 2.47
N LEU A 112 -6.36 -15.07 1.72
CA LEU A 112 -5.42 -14.38 0.83
C LEU A 112 -4.49 -13.47 1.64
N VAL A 113 -3.44 -14.06 2.20
CA VAL A 113 -2.43 -13.38 3.03
C VAL A 113 -1.03 -13.58 2.45
N TRP A 114 -0.22 -12.53 2.50
CA TRP A 114 1.22 -12.58 2.29
C TRP A 114 1.94 -12.33 3.61
N PHE A 115 2.68 -13.33 4.09
CA PHE A 115 3.51 -13.19 5.27
C PHE A 115 4.87 -12.60 4.90
N ARG A 116 5.40 -11.72 5.75
CA ARG A 116 6.75 -11.14 5.58
C ARG A 116 7.81 -12.22 5.55
N ASP A 117 7.71 -13.16 6.49
CA ASP A 117 8.74 -14.14 6.82
C ASP A 117 8.52 -15.51 6.13
N ALA A 118 7.60 -15.59 5.15
CA ALA A 118 7.37 -16.81 4.37
C ALA A 118 8.62 -17.16 3.53
N ILE A 119 9.18 -18.35 3.76
CA ILE A 119 10.28 -18.90 2.97
C ILE A 119 9.97 -20.37 2.63
N PRO A 120 9.87 -20.76 1.34
CA PRO A 120 10.02 -19.91 0.16
C PRO A 120 8.76 -19.05 -0.11
N LYS A 121 8.96 -17.81 -0.57
CA LYS A 121 7.86 -16.96 -1.06
C LYS A 121 7.31 -17.57 -2.35
N ARG A 122 6.01 -17.86 -2.40
CA ARG A 122 5.35 -18.29 -3.64
C ARG A 122 5.34 -17.13 -4.64
N SER A 123 5.64 -17.40 -5.90
CA SER A 123 5.74 -16.37 -6.93
C SER A 123 5.07 -16.78 -8.24
N LEU A 124 4.64 -15.78 -9.02
CA LEU A 124 4.05 -15.96 -10.35
C LEU A 124 4.92 -15.22 -11.35
N SER A 125 5.78 -15.94 -12.07
CA SER A 125 6.60 -15.34 -13.10
C SER A 125 5.77 -14.91 -14.30
N CYS A 126 6.00 -13.69 -14.80
CA CYS A 126 5.38 -13.24 -16.04
C CYS A 126 5.79 -14.13 -17.23
N ARG A 127 7.03 -14.62 -17.25
CA ARG A 127 7.51 -15.52 -18.33
C ARG A 127 6.72 -16.82 -18.34
N GLU A 128 6.50 -17.43 -17.18
CA GLU A 128 5.72 -18.66 -17.04
C GLU A 128 4.25 -18.42 -17.38
N GLU A 129 3.71 -17.26 -17.00
CA GLU A 129 2.34 -16.90 -17.34
C GLU A 129 2.14 -16.70 -18.84
N LEU A 130 3.09 -16.06 -19.52
CA LEU A 130 3.07 -15.94 -20.97
C LEU A 130 3.22 -17.32 -21.63
N ALA A 131 4.10 -18.20 -21.14
CA ALA A 131 4.28 -19.53 -21.70
C ALA A 131 3.02 -20.40 -21.57
N ARG A 132 2.29 -20.31 -20.44
CA ARG A 132 1.02 -21.04 -20.23
C ARG A 132 -0.12 -20.58 -21.13
N HIS A 133 -0.04 -19.37 -21.67
CA HIS A 133 -1.13 -18.72 -22.38
C HIS A 133 -0.76 -18.22 -23.77
N ALA A 134 0.46 -18.47 -24.25
CA ALA A 134 0.86 -18.19 -25.61
C ALA A 134 0.09 -19.12 -26.55
N PRO A 135 -0.63 -18.59 -27.54
CA PRO A 135 -1.17 -19.42 -28.61
C PRO A 135 0.01 -19.95 -29.43
N GLY A 136 0.29 -21.25 -29.37
CA GLY A 136 1.24 -21.90 -30.27
C GLY A 136 2.32 -22.80 -29.66
N ALA A 137 1.93 -23.78 -28.85
CA ALA A 137 2.70 -25.03 -28.76
C ALA A 137 1.80 -26.20 -29.20
N GLY A 138 1.57 -26.30 -30.51
CA GLY A 138 1.01 -27.46 -31.19
C GLY A 138 -0.51 -27.53 -31.26
N VAL A 139 -1.07 -27.22 -32.42
CA VAL A 139 -1.57 -28.17 -33.45
C VAL A 139 -2.27 -27.31 -34.51
N ASP A 140 -1.89 -27.58 -35.77
CA ASP A 140 -2.29 -27.00 -37.07
C ASP A 140 -1.35 -25.92 -37.65
#